data_AF-A0A2V5XRN0-F1
#
_entry.id   AF-A0A2V5XRN0-F1
#
_cell.length_a   1.000
_cell.length_b   1.000
_cell.length_c   1.000
_cell.angle_alpha   90.00
_cell.angle_beta   90.00
_cell.angle_gamma   90.00
#
_symmetry.space_group_name_H-M   'P 1'
#
loop_
_entity.id
_entity.type
_entity.pdbx_description
1 polymer ?
#
loop_
_entity_poly.entity_id
_entity_poly.type
_entity_poly.pdbx_seq_one_letter_code
_entity_poly.pdbx_strand_id
1 'polypeptide(L)'
;MLRAMKKTTRPILMIFSLVCMGLLPKAHAVSPPPDGDYPGGNTAEGFAALFSLTTGGYNTAVGILSLRNDTTGGKNTAIGAGALLANNADQNTATGTGALLSNTEGAGNTGNGAFALFNNIGGAQNTASGAYALYHNIGGAQNTASGAYALYGNITAANNTANGILALYFNNGFNNTAIGASALLSNTSGANNTAVGFQALTNNTTGDANVCVGHNAG
;
A
#
# COMPACT_ATOMS: atom_id res chain seq x y z
N MET A 1 -38.97 55.76 41.82
CA MET A 1 -38.91 55.23 40.43
C MET A 1 -37.59 54.51 40.22
N LEU A 2 -37.61 53.19 40.04
CA LEU A 2 -36.41 52.36 39.83
C LEU A 2 -35.73 52.69 38.50
N ARG A 3 -34.43 52.98 38.55
CA ARG A 3 -33.58 53.22 37.37
C ARG A 3 -33.04 51.86 36.88
N ALA A 4 -33.53 51.39 35.74
CA ALA A 4 -33.10 50.12 35.15
C ALA A 4 -31.63 50.17 34.71
N MET A 5 -30.79 49.31 35.30
CA MET A 5 -29.42 49.04 34.83
C MET A 5 -29.48 48.21 33.54
N LYS A 6 -29.16 48.83 32.39
CA LYS A 6 -28.89 48.11 31.14
C LYS A 6 -27.64 47.25 31.32
N LYS A 7 -27.81 45.93 31.36
CA LYS A 7 -26.72 44.95 31.44
C LYS A 7 -25.81 45.04 30.21
N THR A 8 -24.59 45.55 30.40
CA THR A 8 -23.48 45.63 29.43
C THR A 8 -22.79 44.27 29.21
N THR A 9 -23.53 43.17 29.22
CA THR A 9 -22.97 41.80 29.14
C THR A 9 -22.57 41.41 27.70
N ARG A 10 -23.12 42.09 26.69
CA ARG A 10 -22.86 41.80 25.27
C ARG A 10 -21.42 42.09 24.80
N PRO A 11 -20.77 43.22 25.12
CA PRO A 11 -19.41 43.51 24.64
C PRO A 11 -18.35 42.58 25.28
N ILE A 12 -18.51 42.20 26.54
CA ILE A 12 -17.53 41.36 27.26
C ILE A 12 -17.48 39.95 26.68
N LEU A 13 -18.65 39.37 26.37
CA LEU A 13 -18.73 38.02 25.78
C LEU A 13 -18.10 37.97 24.38
N MET A 14 -18.25 39.05 23.61
CA MET A 14 -17.73 39.18 22.25
C MET A 14 -16.21 39.39 22.25
N ILE A 15 -15.67 40.15 23.20
CA ILE A 15 -14.23 40.29 23.40
C ILE A 15 -13.62 38.95 23.84
N PHE A 16 -14.27 38.23 24.75
CA PHE A 16 -13.79 36.91 25.19
C PHE A 16 -13.77 35.89 24.05
N SER A 17 -14.79 35.87 23.17
CA SER A 17 -14.81 34.99 22.00
C SER A 17 -13.74 35.36 20.97
N LEU A 18 -13.49 36.65 20.72
CA LEU A 18 -12.43 37.10 19.81
C LEU A 18 -11.02 36.81 20.35
N VAL A 19 -10.83 36.95 21.67
CA VAL A 19 -9.58 36.61 22.36
C VAL A 19 -9.33 35.09 22.33
N CYS A 20 -10.37 34.27 22.53
CA CYS A 20 -10.26 32.82 22.37
C CYS A 20 -9.90 32.40 20.94
N MET A 21 -10.41 33.10 19.91
CA MET A 21 -10.06 32.82 18.52
C MET A 21 -8.65 33.33 18.14
N GLY A 22 -8.20 34.46 18.71
CA GLY A 22 -6.87 35.03 18.44
C GLY A 22 -5.71 34.38 19.22
N LEU A 23 -5.97 33.69 20.34
CA LEU A 23 -4.96 33.04 21.19
C LEU A 23 -4.74 31.54 20.89
N LEU A 24 -5.38 30.99 19.86
CA LEU A 24 -5.19 29.60 19.43
C LEU A 24 -4.41 29.59 18.11
N PRO A 25 -3.07 29.45 18.13
CA PRO A 25 -2.26 29.29 16.91
C PRO A 25 -2.70 28.12 16.02
N LYS A 26 -3.53 27.21 16.54
CA LYS A 26 -4.07 26.02 15.86
C LYS A 26 -5.54 26.12 15.43
N ALA A 27 -6.24 27.24 15.68
CA ALA A 27 -7.67 27.39 15.33
C ALA A 27 -7.93 28.04 13.96
N HIS A 28 -6.88 28.34 13.21
CA HIS A 28 -7.03 28.74 11.82
C HIS A 28 -7.16 27.47 10.97
N ALA A 29 -8.40 27.11 10.64
CA ALA A 29 -8.63 26.28 9.47
C ALA A 29 -8.22 27.10 8.25
N VAL A 30 -6.94 27.01 7.86
CA VAL A 30 -6.52 27.56 6.58
C VAL A 30 -7.21 26.76 5.48
N SER A 31 -7.84 27.50 4.57
CA SER A 31 -8.53 26.99 3.41
C SER A 31 -7.83 27.57 2.17
N PRO A 32 -7.07 26.75 1.43
CA PRO A 32 -6.74 25.35 1.71
C PRO A 32 -5.74 25.19 2.89
N PRO A 33 -5.62 23.98 3.48
CA PRO A 33 -4.55 23.64 4.43
C PRO A 33 -3.18 24.04 3.87
N PRO A 34 -2.16 24.30 4.71
CA PRO A 34 -0.83 24.61 4.19
C PRO A 34 -0.37 23.38 3.42
N ASP A 35 -0.13 23.57 2.13
CA ASP A 35 0.49 22.63 1.21
C ASP A 35 1.98 22.49 1.57
N GLY A 36 2.25 21.86 2.72
CA GLY A 36 3.60 21.58 3.22
C GLY A 36 3.79 21.88 4.72
N ASP A 37 4.85 21.29 5.27
CA ASP A 37 5.32 21.39 6.68
C ASP A 37 4.62 20.50 7.73
N TYR A 38 4.16 19.30 7.34
CA TYR A 38 3.79 18.31 8.35
C TYR A 38 5.04 17.87 9.14
N PRO A 39 4.95 17.76 10.49
CA PRO A 39 6.08 17.33 11.33
C PRO A 39 6.73 16.04 10.80
N GLY A 40 8.05 15.94 10.90
CA GLY A 40 8.79 14.75 10.45
C GLY A 40 8.98 14.65 8.93
N GLY A 41 8.72 15.72 8.18
CA GLY A 41 8.91 15.74 6.72
C GLY A 41 7.83 14.96 5.96
N ASN A 42 6.60 14.97 6.50
CA ASN A 42 5.47 14.27 5.90
C ASN A 42 4.74 15.17 4.88
N THR A 43 4.02 14.55 3.96
CA THR A 43 3.10 15.20 3.00
C THR A 43 1.76 14.49 3.07
N ALA A 44 0.66 15.21 3.33
CA ALA A 44 -0.68 14.64 3.41
C ALA A 44 -1.67 15.46 2.58
N GLU A 45 -2.21 14.87 1.50
CA GLU A 45 -3.14 15.52 0.58
C GLU A 45 -4.36 14.63 0.35
N GLY A 46 -5.55 15.12 0.68
CA GLY A 46 -6.81 14.38 0.56
C GLY A 46 -7.50 14.08 1.89
N PHE A 47 -8.75 13.62 1.82
CA PHE A 47 -9.57 13.40 3.00
C PHE A 47 -8.99 12.29 3.89
N ALA A 48 -8.67 12.63 5.14
CA ALA A 48 -8.13 11.74 6.16
C ALA A 48 -6.82 11.02 5.77
N ALA A 49 -6.00 11.64 4.93
CA ALA A 49 -4.62 11.21 4.70
C ALA A 49 -3.77 11.39 5.99
N LEU A 50 -2.96 10.39 6.36
CA LEU A 50 -2.13 10.37 7.58
C LEU A 50 -2.85 10.70 8.91
N PHE A 51 -4.16 10.47 8.99
CA PHE A 51 -4.99 10.89 10.13
C PHE A 51 -4.53 10.35 11.50
N SER A 52 -3.94 9.15 11.55
CA SER A 52 -3.55 8.48 12.80
C SER A 52 -2.06 8.60 13.14
N LEU A 53 -1.27 9.37 12.37
CA LEU A 53 0.18 9.42 12.53
C LEU A 53 0.58 10.08 13.85
N THR A 54 1.47 9.43 14.62
CA THR A 54 1.96 9.93 15.91
C THR A 54 3.43 10.34 15.88
N THR A 55 4.32 9.49 15.35
CA THR A 55 5.78 9.68 15.42
C THR A 55 6.55 9.33 14.14
N GLY A 56 5.89 8.72 13.15
CA GLY A 56 6.50 8.38 11.86
C GLY A 56 6.82 9.62 11.02
N GLY A 57 7.88 9.54 10.20
CA GLY A 57 8.37 10.64 9.38
C GLY A 57 8.65 10.22 7.93
N TYR A 58 8.79 11.22 7.06
CA TYR A 58 9.08 11.06 5.63
C TYR A 58 8.04 10.26 4.86
N ASN A 59 6.77 10.35 5.26
CA ASN A 59 5.65 9.73 4.57
C ASN A 59 5.03 10.70 3.54
N THR A 60 4.68 10.20 2.36
CA THR A 60 3.88 10.91 1.37
C THR A 60 2.54 10.21 1.22
N ALA A 61 1.43 10.88 1.51
CA ALA A 61 0.07 10.36 1.43
C ALA A 61 -0.78 11.27 0.56
N VAL A 62 -1.15 10.81 -0.64
CA VAL A 62 -1.95 11.57 -1.61
C VAL A 62 -3.14 10.73 -2.02
N GLY A 63 -4.34 11.16 -1.62
CA GLY A 63 -5.60 10.48 -1.91
C GLY A 63 -6.44 10.27 -0.65
N ILE A 64 -7.74 10.04 -0.87
CA ILE A 64 -8.71 9.77 0.21
C ILE A 64 -8.29 8.51 0.98
N LEU A 65 -8.16 8.63 2.31
CA LEU A 65 -7.77 7.55 3.24
C LEU A 65 -6.36 6.98 3.02
N SER A 66 -5.48 7.65 2.27
CA SER A 66 -4.09 7.21 2.08
C SER A 66 -3.31 7.25 3.40
N LEU A 67 -2.62 6.15 3.75
CA LEU A 67 -1.91 5.98 5.04
C LEU A 67 -2.74 6.34 6.29
N ARG A 68 -4.07 6.20 6.24
CA ARG A 68 -4.97 6.69 7.31
C ARG A 68 -4.65 6.12 8.69
N ASN A 69 -4.34 4.83 8.79
CA ASN A 69 -4.12 4.15 10.06
C ASN A 69 -2.63 4.01 10.41
N ASP A 70 -1.71 4.62 9.66
CA ASP A 70 -0.29 4.58 10.02
C ASP A 70 -0.06 5.36 11.31
N THR A 71 0.55 4.74 12.31
CA THR A 71 0.78 5.35 13.62
C THR A 71 2.25 5.71 13.85
N THR A 72 3.16 4.85 13.43
CA THR A 72 4.60 4.94 13.72
C THR A 72 5.48 4.69 12.50
N GLY A 73 4.93 4.18 11.40
CA GLY A 73 5.67 3.86 10.19
C GLY A 73 6.24 5.11 9.52
N GLY A 74 7.41 4.95 8.91
CA GLY A 74 8.11 6.02 8.21
C GLY A 74 8.57 5.63 6.82
N LYS A 75 8.91 6.64 6.01
CA LYS A 75 9.45 6.50 4.65
C LYS A 75 8.47 5.77 3.71
N ASN A 76 7.17 5.94 3.93
CA ASN A 76 6.13 5.35 3.09
C ASN A 76 5.67 6.34 2.00
N THR A 77 5.33 5.84 0.81
CA THR A 77 4.72 6.65 -0.26
C THR A 77 3.41 5.99 -0.67
N ALA A 78 2.29 6.67 -0.49
CA ALA A 78 0.94 6.22 -0.79
C ALA A 78 0.25 7.22 -1.71
N ILE A 79 0.02 6.84 -2.97
CA ILE A 79 -0.64 7.67 -3.97
C ILE A 79 -1.84 6.90 -4.52
N GLY A 80 -3.05 7.33 -4.17
CA GLY A 80 -4.30 6.68 -4.54
C GLY A 80 -5.27 6.56 -3.36
N ALA A 81 -6.56 6.36 -3.67
CA ALA A 81 -7.57 6.18 -2.63
C ALA A 81 -7.32 4.86 -1.87
N GLY A 82 -7.19 4.93 -0.55
CA GLY A 82 -6.94 3.78 0.32
C GLY A 82 -5.59 3.10 0.11
N ALA A 83 -4.62 3.73 -0.57
CA ALA A 83 -3.26 3.21 -0.66
C ALA A 83 -2.62 3.17 0.75
N LEU A 84 -2.03 2.03 1.13
CA LEU A 84 -1.41 1.81 2.46
C LEU A 84 -2.34 2.12 3.65
N LEU A 85 -3.66 1.98 3.50
CA LEU A 85 -4.64 2.40 4.51
C LEU A 85 -4.38 1.83 5.91
N ALA A 86 -4.02 0.55 6.00
CA ALA A 86 -3.69 -0.17 7.24
C ALA A 86 -2.21 -0.56 7.31
N ASN A 87 -1.31 0.34 6.90
CA ASN A 87 0.13 0.16 7.01
C ASN A 87 0.68 0.65 8.34
N ASN A 88 1.48 -0.16 9.03
CA ASN A 88 2.25 0.26 10.21
C ASN A 88 3.73 -0.15 10.13
N ALA A 89 4.21 -0.40 8.90
CA ALA A 89 5.59 -0.78 8.59
C ALA A 89 6.30 0.34 7.80
N ASP A 90 7.62 0.24 7.72
CA ASP A 90 8.46 1.24 7.05
C ASP A 90 8.73 0.91 5.56
N GLN A 91 9.10 1.94 4.81
CA GLN A 91 9.68 1.82 3.46
C GLN A 91 8.77 1.16 2.41
N ASN A 92 7.45 1.37 2.51
CA ASN A 92 6.50 0.86 1.52
C ASN A 92 6.11 1.93 0.49
N THR A 93 6.11 1.57 -0.79
CA THR A 93 5.66 2.42 -1.89
C THR A 93 4.40 1.81 -2.52
N ALA A 94 3.30 2.54 -2.53
CA ALA A 94 2.01 2.14 -3.07
C ALA A 94 1.47 3.22 -4.00
N THR A 95 1.30 2.89 -5.27
CA THR A 95 0.68 3.77 -6.27
C THR A 95 -0.49 3.05 -6.91
N GLY A 96 -1.70 3.57 -6.76
CA GLY A 96 -2.95 2.98 -7.23
C GLY A 96 -3.99 2.84 -6.11
N THR A 97 -5.26 2.80 -6.50
CA THR A 97 -6.38 2.60 -5.55
C THR A 97 -6.23 1.26 -4.84
N GLY A 98 -6.22 1.28 -3.51
CA GLY A 98 -6.10 0.11 -2.66
C GLY A 98 -4.77 -0.65 -2.79
N ALA A 99 -3.73 -0.08 -3.40
CA ALA A 99 -2.40 -0.70 -3.38
C ALA A 99 -1.90 -0.82 -1.93
N LEU A 100 -1.43 -2.01 -1.53
CA LEU A 100 -0.99 -2.32 -0.16
C LEU A 100 -2.02 -1.95 0.93
N LEU A 101 -3.32 -2.04 0.64
CA LEU A 101 -4.36 -1.58 1.57
C LEU A 101 -4.24 -2.20 2.97
N SER A 102 -3.93 -3.50 3.05
CA SER A 102 -3.72 -4.25 4.29
C SER A 102 -2.28 -4.76 4.39
N ASN A 103 -1.36 -3.89 4.82
CA ASN A 103 0.07 -4.22 5.02
C ASN A 103 0.51 -4.02 6.48
N THR A 104 0.25 -4.99 7.35
CA THR A 104 0.37 -4.78 8.80
C THR A 104 1.81 -4.81 9.34
N GLU A 105 2.71 -5.60 8.74
CA GLU A 105 4.07 -5.85 9.25
C GLU A 105 5.18 -5.83 8.19
N GLY A 106 4.81 -5.88 6.89
CA GLY A 106 5.77 -6.01 5.79
C GLY A 106 6.50 -4.70 5.48
N ALA A 107 7.81 -4.66 5.64
CA ALA A 107 8.64 -3.52 5.24
C ALA A 107 9.19 -3.68 3.80
N GLY A 108 9.45 -2.55 3.14
CA GLY A 108 10.19 -2.55 1.87
C GLY A 108 9.40 -3.06 0.66
N ASN A 109 8.07 -2.99 0.66
CA ASN A 109 7.25 -3.45 -0.45
C ASN A 109 6.95 -2.32 -1.45
N THR A 110 6.92 -2.64 -2.74
CA THR A 110 6.53 -1.73 -3.81
C THR A 110 5.32 -2.29 -4.55
N GLY A 111 4.17 -1.63 -4.45
CA GLY A 111 2.94 -1.95 -5.18
C GLY A 111 2.55 -0.83 -6.13
N ASN A 112 2.56 -1.09 -7.44
CA ASN A 112 2.15 -0.16 -8.48
C ASN A 112 1.02 -0.77 -9.32
N GLY A 113 -0.20 -0.28 -9.14
CA GLY A 113 -1.40 -0.79 -9.79
C GLY A 113 -2.59 -0.83 -8.81
N ALA A 114 -3.80 -0.84 -9.34
CA ALA A 114 -4.99 -1.01 -8.52
C ALA A 114 -4.95 -2.35 -7.79
N PHE A 115 -5.09 -2.32 -6.47
CA PHE A 115 -5.07 -3.50 -5.61
C PHE A 115 -3.80 -4.37 -5.72
N ALA A 116 -2.67 -3.82 -6.17
CA ALA A 116 -1.38 -4.51 -6.08
C ALA A 116 -1.03 -4.73 -4.59
N LEU A 117 -0.61 -5.95 -4.22
CA LEU A 117 -0.28 -6.31 -2.84
C LEU A 117 -1.40 -6.03 -1.82
N PHE A 118 -2.66 -6.09 -2.24
CA PHE A 118 -3.82 -5.67 -1.44
C PHE A 118 -3.87 -6.30 -0.04
N ASN A 119 -3.62 -7.61 0.07
CA ASN A 119 -3.51 -8.34 1.32
C ASN A 119 -2.08 -8.86 1.48
N ASN A 120 -1.20 -8.05 2.08
CA ASN A 120 0.19 -8.42 2.36
C ASN A 120 0.43 -8.51 3.88
N ILE A 121 0.32 -9.72 4.44
CA ILE A 121 0.46 -9.95 5.89
C ILE A 121 1.87 -10.48 6.14
N GLY A 122 2.75 -9.68 6.75
CA GLY A 122 4.12 -10.09 7.14
C GLY A 122 5.14 -10.22 5.99
N GLY A 123 4.72 -10.22 4.73
CA GLY A 123 5.61 -10.30 3.58
C GLY A 123 6.46 -9.04 3.39
N ALA A 124 7.78 -9.18 3.34
CA ALA A 124 8.71 -8.07 3.13
C ALA A 124 9.39 -8.14 1.75
N GLN A 125 9.86 -6.99 1.26
CA GLN A 125 10.67 -6.89 0.04
C GLN A 125 9.99 -7.43 -1.23
N ASN A 126 8.67 -7.30 -1.34
CA ASN A 126 7.94 -7.70 -2.54
C ASN A 126 7.79 -6.52 -3.52
N THR A 127 7.93 -6.78 -4.81
CA THR A 127 7.66 -5.82 -5.89
C THR A 127 6.49 -6.31 -6.73
N ALA A 128 5.40 -5.56 -6.80
CA ALA A 128 4.21 -5.85 -7.57
C ALA A 128 3.89 -4.69 -8.51
N SER A 129 3.91 -4.93 -9.82
CA SER A 129 3.58 -3.94 -10.85
C SER A 129 2.51 -4.52 -11.77
N GLY A 130 1.27 -4.05 -11.62
CA GLY A 130 0.09 -4.53 -12.33
C GLY A 130 -1.14 -4.55 -11.45
N ALA A 131 -2.32 -4.47 -12.05
CA ALA A 131 -3.57 -4.62 -11.31
C ALA A 131 -3.64 -6.03 -10.69
N TYR A 132 -3.95 -6.11 -9.39
CA TYR A 132 -4.04 -7.37 -8.65
C TYR A 132 -2.75 -8.23 -8.65
N ALA A 133 -1.59 -7.66 -8.97
CA ALA A 133 -0.31 -8.37 -8.81
C ALA A 133 -0.05 -8.64 -7.32
N LEU A 134 0.33 -9.87 -6.96
CA LEU A 134 0.52 -10.30 -5.56
C LEU A 134 -0.68 -9.99 -4.64
N TYR A 135 -1.91 -10.07 -5.15
CA TYR A 135 -3.12 -9.66 -4.43
C TYR A 135 -3.29 -10.36 -3.06
N HIS A 136 -2.97 -11.66 -2.99
CA HIS A 136 -2.87 -12.41 -1.74
C HIS A 136 -1.42 -12.83 -1.47
N ASN A 137 -0.79 -12.21 -0.46
CA ASN A 137 0.55 -12.57 0.00
C ASN A 137 0.61 -12.65 1.54
N ILE A 138 0.55 -13.86 2.09
CA ILE A 138 0.50 -14.14 3.53
C ILE A 138 1.87 -14.69 3.99
N GLY A 139 2.83 -13.80 4.18
CA GLY A 139 4.18 -14.11 4.68
C GLY A 139 5.23 -14.36 3.60
N GLY A 140 4.85 -14.42 2.31
CA GLY A 140 5.80 -14.50 1.21
C GLY A 140 6.70 -13.27 1.12
N ALA A 141 8.01 -13.49 1.04
CA ALA A 141 9.00 -12.41 0.92
C ALA A 141 9.76 -12.49 -0.41
N GLN A 142 10.33 -11.37 -0.84
CA GLN A 142 11.26 -11.31 -1.97
C GLN A 142 10.65 -11.79 -3.30
N ASN A 143 9.35 -11.57 -3.50
CA ASN A 143 8.68 -11.88 -4.76
C ASN A 143 8.67 -10.67 -5.70
N THR A 144 8.89 -10.90 -6.99
CA THR A 144 8.77 -9.90 -8.06
C THR A 144 7.64 -10.31 -9.00
N ALA A 145 6.58 -9.51 -9.08
CA ALA A 145 5.43 -9.73 -9.93
C ALA A 145 5.23 -8.53 -10.87
N SER A 146 5.36 -8.74 -12.17
CA SER A 146 5.15 -7.74 -13.21
C SER A 146 4.11 -8.26 -14.20
N GLY A 147 2.93 -7.67 -14.21
CA GLY A 147 1.79 -8.10 -15.01
C GLY A 147 0.50 -8.13 -14.19
N ALA A 148 -0.64 -7.95 -14.86
CA ALA A 148 -1.93 -8.10 -14.20
C ALA A 148 -2.09 -9.53 -13.66
N TYR A 149 -2.48 -9.66 -12.40
CA TYR A 149 -2.67 -10.95 -11.72
C TYR A 149 -1.42 -11.85 -11.65
N ALA A 150 -0.21 -11.33 -11.87
CA ALA A 150 1.02 -12.08 -11.63
C ALA A 150 1.14 -12.42 -10.13
N LEU A 151 1.45 -13.68 -9.81
CA LEU A 151 1.52 -14.20 -8.42
C LEU A 151 0.26 -13.93 -7.57
N TYR A 152 -0.93 -13.92 -8.19
CA TYR A 152 -2.19 -13.56 -7.53
C TYR A 152 -2.45 -14.33 -6.22
N GLY A 153 -2.22 -15.65 -6.21
CA GLY A 153 -2.51 -16.55 -5.09
C GLY A 153 -1.28 -16.99 -4.29
N ASN A 154 -0.24 -16.17 -4.19
CA ASN A 154 1.01 -16.52 -3.52
C ASN A 154 0.90 -16.49 -1.99
N ILE A 155 0.41 -17.54 -1.34
CA ILE A 155 0.14 -17.51 0.11
C ILE A 155 1.45 -17.35 0.91
N THR A 156 2.29 -18.38 1.02
CA THR A 156 3.52 -18.34 1.84
C THR A 156 4.82 -18.37 1.02
N ALA A 157 4.72 -18.45 -0.30
CA ALA A 157 5.85 -18.70 -1.15
C ALA A 157 6.75 -17.46 -1.31
N ALA A 158 8.06 -17.70 -1.40
CA ALA A 158 9.09 -16.67 -1.43
C ALA A 158 10.05 -16.86 -2.62
N ASN A 159 10.76 -15.79 -2.97
CA ASN A 159 11.77 -15.76 -4.04
C ASN A 159 11.23 -16.11 -5.44
N ASN A 160 9.99 -15.77 -5.74
CA ASN A 160 9.42 -16.01 -7.07
C ASN A 160 9.53 -14.78 -7.96
N THR A 161 9.86 -14.98 -9.23
CA THR A 161 9.84 -13.96 -10.27
C THR A 161 8.78 -14.30 -11.30
N ALA A 162 7.74 -13.48 -11.41
CA ALA A 162 6.66 -13.61 -12.38
C ALA A 162 6.60 -12.37 -13.26
N ASN A 163 6.92 -12.52 -14.54
CA ASN A 163 6.86 -11.44 -15.53
C ASN A 163 5.92 -11.84 -16.67
N GLY A 164 4.68 -11.41 -16.60
CA GLY A 164 3.62 -11.73 -17.55
C GLY A 164 2.25 -11.68 -16.88
N ILE A 165 1.20 -11.44 -17.68
CA ILE A 165 -0.18 -11.55 -17.20
C ILE A 165 -0.43 -13.00 -16.76
N LEU A 166 -0.98 -13.20 -15.57
CA LEU A 166 -1.26 -14.52 -14.97
C LEU A 166 -0.02 -15.42 -14.77
N ALA A 167 1.20 -14.89 -14.87
CA ALA A 167 2.41 -15.68 -14.57
C ALA A 167 2.39 -16.09 -13.08
N LEU A 168 2.62 -17.38 -12.80
CA LEU A 168 2.56 -17.96 -11.44
C LEU A 168 1.25 -17.67 -10.68
N TYR A 169 0.11 -17.60 -11.37
CA TYR A 169 -1.18 -17.20 -10.75
C TYR A 169 -1.54 -18.05 -9.53
N PHE A 170 -1.41 -19.38 -9.62
CA PHE A 170 -1.56 -20.30 -8.51
C PHE A 170 -0.20 -20.89 -8.13
N ASN A 171 0.51 -20.24 -7.22
CA ASN A 171 1.84 -20.68 -6.77
C ASN A 171 1.92 -20.79 -5.24
N ASN A 172 2.26 -21.97 -4.72
CA ASN A 172 2.78 -22.10 -3.33
C ASN A 172 4.22 -22.63 -3.29
N GLY A 173 4.89 -22.71 -4.44
CA GLY A 173 6.28 -23.12 -4.55
C GLY A 173 7.28 -21.98 -4.39
N PHE A 174 8.51 -22.32 -4.03
CA PHE A 174 9.60 -21.36 -3.81
C PHE A 174 10.55 -21.30 -5.00
N ASN A 175 11.23 -20.17 -5.17
CA ASN A 175 12.32 -19.99 -6.13
C ASN A 175 11.92 -20.26 -7.60
N ASN A 176 10.69 -19.94 -8.01
CA ASN A 176 10.26 -20.14 -9.40
C ASN A 176 10.44 -18.87 -10.23
N THR A 177 10.87 -19.04 -11.48
CA THR A 177 10.95 -17.97 -12.48
C THR A 177 9.98 -18.25 -13.62
N ALA A 178 9.01 -17.38 -13.82
CA ALA A 178 8.03 -17.45 -14.90
C ALA A 178 8.08 -16.16 -15.73
N ILE A 179 8.46 -16.27 -17.00
CA ILE A 179 8.56 -15.14 -17.93
C ILE A 179 7.69 -15.47 -19.15
N GLY A 180 6.58 -14.75 -19.30
CA GLY A 180 5.57 -15.00 -20.33
C GLY A 180 4.17 -15.04 -19.73
N ALA A 181 3.16 -14.66 -20.52
CA ALA A 181 1.79 -14.75 -20.04
C ALA A 181 1.40 -16.21 -19.78
N SER A 182 0.78 -16.45 -18.62
CA SER A 182 0.40 -17.77 -18.09
C SER A 182 1.55 -18.78 -17.97
N ALA A 183 2.82 -18.35 -17.95
CA ALA A 183 3.93 -19.24 -17.60
C ALA A 183 3.79 -19.71 -16.15
N LEU A 184 3.96 -21.01 -15.90
CA LEU A 184 3.78 -21.64 -14.57
C LEU A 184 2.42 -21.33 -13.92
N LEU A 185 1.35 -21.18 -14.71
CA LEU A 185 0.02 -20.77 -14.23
C LEU A 185 -0.47 -21.56 -13.01
N SER A 186 -0.28 -22.88 -13.02
CA SER A 186 -0.80 -23.83 -12.02
C SER A 186 0.32 -24.55 -11.27
N ASN A 187 1.24 -23.81 -10.66
CA ASN A 187 2.37 -24.35 -9.90
C ASN A 187 2.08 -24.56 -8.40
N THR A 188 1.33 -25.60 -8.05
CA THR A 188 0.82 -25.76 -6.67
C THR A 188 1.90 -25.83 -5.59
N SER A 189 2.93 -26.67 -5.73
CA SER A 189 4.03 -26.80 -4.75
C SER A 189 5.42 -26.93 -5.38
N GLY A 190 5.52 -26.94 -6.71
CA GLY A 190 6.79 -27.11 -7.42
C GLY A 190 7.77 -26.00 -7.11
N ALA A 191 9.03 -26.32 -6.83
CA ALA A 191 10.08 -25.38 -6.49
C ALA A 191 11.22 -25.38 -7.50
N ASN A 192 11.93 -24.26 -7.59
CA ASN A 192 13.11 -24.10 -8.45
C ASN A 192 12.83 -24.31 -9.96
N ASN A 193 11.61 -24.02 -10.43
CA ASN A 193 11.26 -24.14 -11.85
C ASN A 193 11.55 -22.85 -12.60
N THR A 194 12.02 -22.98 -13.84
CA THR A 194 12.20 -21.87 -14.79
C THR A 194 11.34 -22.12 -16.03
N ALA A 195 10.35 -21.25 -16.27
CA ALA A 195 9.49 -21.28 -17.43
C ALA A 195 9.60 -19.96 -18.20
N VAL A 196 10.02 -20.03 -19.46
CA VAL A 196 10.19 -18.87 -20.33
C VAL A 196 9.42 -19.09 -21.64
N GLY A 197 8.32 -18.37 -21.81
CA GLY A 197 7.44 -18.44 -22.98
C GLY A 197 5.97 -18.30 -22.60
N PHE A 198 5.13 -17.94 -23.58
CA PHE A 198 3.68 -17.97 -23.39
C PHE A 198 3.25 -19.40 -23.06
N GLN A 199 2.57 -19.57 -21.92
CA GLN A 199 2.07 -20.87 -21.44
C GLN A 199 3.16 -21.95 -21.27
N ALA A 200 4.41 -21.57 -21.02
CA ALA A 200 5.45 -22.52 -20.64
C ALA A 200 5.17 -23.12 -19.26
N LEU A 201 5.28 -24.44 -19.12
CA LEU A 201 5.11 -25.20 -17.88
C LEU A 201 3.76 -24.97 -17.17
N THR A 202 2.69 -24.74 -17.95
CA THR A 202 1.40 -24.23 -17.45
C THR A 202 0.79 -25.09 -16.34
N ASN A 203 0.98 -26.41 -16.40
CA ASN A 203 0.34 -27.39 -15.51
C ASN A 203 1.31 -28.13 -14.57
N ASN A 204 2.45 -27.52 -14.24
CA ASN A 204 3.41 -28.13 -13.32
C ASN A 204 2.94 -28.09 -11.87
N THR A 205 2.14 -29.04 -11.41
CA THR A 205 1.56 -29.00 -10.06
C THR A 205 2.63 -29.15 -8.97
N THR A 206 3.47 -30.19 -9.04
CA THR A 206 4.43 -30.55 -7.98
C THR A 206 5.84 -30.81 -8.48
N GLY A 207 6.13 -30.61 -9.77
CA GLY A 207 7.45 -30.86 -10.31
C GLY A 207 8.46 -29.81 -9.85
N ASP A 208 9.66 -30.25 -9.49
CA ASP A 208 10.75 -29.39 -9.05
C ASP A 208 11.87 -29.34 -10.09
N ALA A 209 12.64 -28.26 -10.08
CA ALA A 209 13.86 -28.10 -10.88
C ALA A 209 13.69 -28.28 -12.40
N ASN A 210 12.51 -27.97 -12.95
CA ASN A 210 12.28 -28.02 -14.38
C ASN A 210 12.74 -26.74 -15.07
N VAL A 211 13.24 -26.87 -16.30
CA VAL A 211 13.54 -25.74 -17.19
C VAL A 211 12.80 -25.96 -18.49
N CYS A 212 11.86 -25.08 -18.82
CA CYS A 212 11.17 -25.07 -20.11
C CYS A 212 11.25 -23.70 -20.76
N VAL A 213 11.63 -23.71 -22.04
CA VAL A 213 11.78 -22.52 -22.85
C VAL A 213 11.04 -22.75 -24.16
N GLY A 214 10.03 -21.93 -24.44
CA GLY A 214 9.22 -22.01 -25.65
C GLY A 214 7.73 -21.75 -25.41
N HIS A 215 7.02 -21.49 -26.50
CA HIS A 215 5.55 -21.36 -26.49
C HIS A 215 4.91 -22.74 -26.25
N ASN A 216 4.08 -22.86 -25.20
CA ASN A 216 3.42 -24.11 -24.80
C ASN A 216 4.39 -25.26 -24.47
N ALA A 217 5.63 -24.93 -24.09
CA ALA A 217 6.62 -25.95 -23.75
C ALA A 217 6.39 -26.49 -22.34
N GLY A 218 6.36 -27.82 -22.20
CA GLY A 218 6.30 -28.53 -20.91
C GLY A 218 4.89 -28.73 -20.38
#